data_AF-A0A971TE54-F1
#
_entry.id   AF-A0A971TE54-F1
#
_cell.length_a   1.000
_cell.length_b   1.000
_cell.length_c   1.000
_cell.angle_alpha   90.00
_cell.angle_beta   90.00
_cell.angle_gamma   90.00
#
_symmetry.space_group_name_H-M   'P 1'
#
loop_
_entity.id
_entity.type
_entity.pdbx_description
1 polymer ?
#
loop_
_entity_poly.entity_id
_entity_poly.type
_entity_poly.pdbx_seq_one_letter_code
_entity_poly.pdbx_strand_id
1 'polypeptide(L)'
;MMFTQWQDFIPGRWMREIDVRDFIQKNYRPYDGDDSFLCGPSPRTRKLWDKCKELLKQERSRNGVLEVDANTPITINSHPPGYI
;
A
#
# COMPACT_ATOMS: atom_id res chain seq x y z
N MET A 1 6.62 22.04 16.98
CA MET A 1 7.71 21.60 16.10
C MET A 1 7.16 21.53 14.67
N MET A 2 7.93 21.96 13.67
CA MET A 2 7.57 21.79 12.26
C MET A 2 8.53 20.77 11.66
N PHE A 3 8.00 19.60 11.29
CA PHE A 3 8.77 18.55 10.64
C PHE A 3 8.86 18.83 9.13
N THR A 4 9.97 18.47 8.49
CA THR A 4 10.14 18.62 7.04
C THR A 4 9.07 17.83 6.27
N GLN A 5 8.62 16.70 6.80
CA GLN A 5 7.55 15.86 6.24
C GLN A 5 6.19 16.56 6.23
N TRP A 6 6.03 17.66 6.97
CA TRP A 6 4.79 18.44 7.07
C TRP A 6 4.82 19.71 6.20
N GLN A 7 5.87 19.90 5.42
CA GLN A 7 5.97 21.03 4.51
C GLN A 7 4.76 21.07 3.56
N ASP A 8 4.26 22.28 3.32
CA ASP A 8 3.11 22.59 2.46
C ASP A 8 1.73 22.06 2.91
N PHE A 9 1.63 21.32 4.02
CA PHE A 9 0.35 21.02 4.63
C PHE A 9 -0.20 22.21 5.43
N ILE A 10 -1.52 22.39 5.37
CA ILE A 10 -2.28 23.38 6.11
C ILE A 10 -2.24 23.03 7.61
N PRO A 11 -1.77 23.96 8.46
CA PRO A 11 -1.69 23.74 9.90
C PRO A 11 -3.04 23.43 10.57
N GLY A 12 -3.00 22.61 11.62
CA GLY A 12 -4.20 22.17 12.35
C GLY A 12 -3.90 21.59 13.73
N ARG A 13 -4.95 21.06 14.38
CA ARG A 13 -4.84 20.32 15.65
C ARG A 13 -4.00 19.06 15.47
N TRP A 14 -4.05 18.46 14.28
CA TRP A 14 -3.26 17.28 13.91
C TRP A 14 -1.74 17.43 14.13
N MET A 15 -1.23 18.66 14.22
CA MET A 15 0.18 18.93 14.51
C MET A 15 0.54 18.86 16.00
N ARG A 16 -0.46 18.82 16.89
CA ARG A 16 -0.29 18.84 18.35
C ARG A 16 -0.86 17.59 19.02
N GLU A 17 -1.80 16.92 18.37
CA GLU A 17 -2.41 15.67 18.83
C GLU A 17 -2.65 14.71 17.65
N ILE A 18 -2.91 13.44 17.96
CA ILE A 18 -3.24 12.44 16.93
C ILE A 18 -4.67 12.71 16.45
N ASP A 19 -4.81 13.53 15.41
CA ASP A 19 -6.09 13.86 14.76
C ASP A 19 -5.96 13.73 13.24
N VAL A 20 -6.03 12.50 12.74
CA VAL A 20 -5.99 12.21 11.29
C VAL A 20 -7.18 12.85 10.55
N ARG A 21 -8.31 13.05 11.23
CA ARG A 21 -9.50 13.66 10.63
C ARG A 21 -9.26 15.14 10.31
N ASP A 22 -8.71 15.90 11.26
CA ASP A 22 -8.36 17.31 11.06
C ASP A 22 -7.30 17.47 9.96
N PHE A 23 -6.31 16.56 9.90
CA PHE A 23 -5.33 16.52 8.81
C PHE A 23 -6.01 16.37 7.44
N ILE A 24 -6.83 15.33 7.26
CA ILE A 24 -7.50 15.06 5.98
C ILE A 24 -8.37 16.24 5.59
N GLN A 25 -9.28 16.67 6.48
CA GLN A 25 -10.24 17.75 6.17
C GLN A 25 -9.58 19.06 5.75
N LYS A 26 -8.39 19.34 6.28
CA LYS A 26 -7.62 20.55 5.93
C LYS A 26 -6.83 20.41 4.64
N ASN A 27 -6.39 19.20 4.27
CA ASN A 27 -5.34 19.01 3.25
C ASN A 27 -5.79 18.28 1.98
N TYR A 28 -6.96 17.63 1.98
CA TYR A 28 -7.48 17.01 0.77
C TYR A 28 -8.00 18.05 -0.23
N ARG A 29 -7.94 17.71 -1.51
CA ARG A 29 -8.58 18.47 -2.58
C ARG A 29 -9.70 17.61 -3.15
N PRO A 30 -10.98 17.98 -2.97
CA PRO A 30 -12.08 17.30 -3.64
C PRO A 30 -11.83 17.27 -5.16
N TYR A 31 -12.21 16.16 -5.79
CA TYR A 31 -12.12 15.99 -7.23
C TYR A 31 -13.45 15.44 -7.73
N ASP A 32 -14.19 16.28 -8.44
CA ASP A 32 -15.50 15.96 -9.04
C ASP A 32 -15.42 15.81 -10.57
N GLY A 33 -14.21 15.60 -11.11
CA GLY A 33 -13.97 15.36 -12.53
C GLY A 33 -14.18 13.90 -12.95
N ASP A 34 -13.71 13.54 -14.13
CA ASP A 34 -13.84 12.20 -14.71
C ASP A 34 -12.53 11.39 -14.68
N ASP A 35 -12.52 10.24 -15.36
CA ASP A 35 -11.39 9.32 -15.39
C ASP A 35 -10.35 9.63 -16.47
N SER A 36 -10.49 10.75 -17.19
CA SER A 36 -9.61 11.09 -18.32
C SER A 36 -8.15 11.30 -17.92
N PHE A 37 -7.88 11.64 -16.66
CA PHE A 37 -6.52 11.79 -16.12
C PHE A 37 -5.83 10.45 -15.80
N LEU A 38 -6.56 9.32 -15.84
CA LEU A 38 -6.01 8.03 -15.44
C LEU A 38 -4.88 7.59 -16.38
N CYS A 39 -3.78 7.17 -15.77
CA CYS A 39 -2.64 6.59 -16.48
C CYS A 39 -2.64 5.06 -16.33
N GLY A 40 -2.29 4.36 -17.42
CA GLY A 40 -2.11 2.92 -17.39
C GLY A 40 -0.92 2.46 -16.52
N PRO A 41 -0.80 1.15 -16.23
CA PRO A 41 0.26 0.65 -15.37
C PRO A 41 1.65 0.84 -15.99
N SER A 42 2.66 1.00 -15.13
CA SER A 42 4.06 1.06 -15.59
C SER A 42 4.56 -0.32 -16.07
N PRO A 43 5.65 -0.38 -16.86
CA PRO A 43 6.30 -1.65 -17.19
C PRO A 43 6.76 -2.45 -15.96
N ARG A 44 7.24 -1.76 -14.91
CA ARG A 44 7.62 -2.39 -13.64
C ARG A 44 6.43 -3.05 -12.95
N THR A 45 5.29 -2.34 -12.93
CA THR A 45 4.02 -2.87 -12.39
C THR A 45 3.56 -4.10 -13.16
N ARG A 46 3.58 -4.05 -14.50
CA ARG A 46 3.21 -5.20 -15.34
C ARG A 46 4.11 -6.41 -15.06
N LYS A 47 5.43 -6.23 -15.03
CA LYS A 47 6.39 -7.31 -14.77
C LYS A 47 6.17 -7.99 -13.42
N LEU A 48 6.01 -7.21 -12.34
CA LEU A 48 5.73 -7.76 -11.00
C LEU A 48 4.39 -8.51 -10.99
N TRP A 49 3.36 -7.94 -11.63
CA TRP A 49 2.06 -8.58 -11.69
C TRP A 49 2.05 -9.87 -12.52
N ASP A 50 2.82 -9.92 -13.61
CA ASP A 50 2.98 -11.14 -14.41
C ASP A 50 3.62 -12.27 -13.60
N LYS A 51 4.60 -11.96 -12.75
CA LYS A 51 5.19 -12.94 -11.81
C LYS A 51 4.16 -13.45 -10.81
N CYS A 52 3.36 -12.54 -10.22
CA CYS A 52 2.28 -12.91 -9.30
C CYS A 52 1.25 -13.82 -9.98
N LYS A 53 0.80 -13.46 -11.19
CA LYS A 53 -0.16 -14.27 -11.96
C LYS A 53 0.35 -15.68 -12.23
N GLU A 54 1.64 -15.84 -12.49
CA GLU A 54 2.23 -17.17 -12.67
C GLU A 54 2.19 -18.00 -11.39
N LEU A 55 2.55 -17.41 -10.25
CA LEU A 55 2.46 -18.08 -8.94
C LEU A 55 1.00 -18.47 -8.61
N LEU A 56 0.04 -17.57 -8.83
CA LEU A 56 -1.39 -17.85 -8.64
C LEU A 56 -1.93 -18.98 -9.54
N LYS A 57 -1.37 -19.15 -10.75
CA LYS A 57 -1.70 -20.30 -11.60
C LYS A 57 -1.19 -21.60 -11.00
N GLN A 58 0.03 -21.57 -10.44
CA GLN A 58 0.63 -22.74 -9.79
C GLN A 58 -0.17 -23.14 -8.55
N GLU A 59 -0.60 -22.18 -7.73
CA GLU A 59 -1.55 -22.41 -6.62
C GLU A 59 -2.79 -23.15 -7.09
N ARG A 60 -3.45 -22.61 -8.13
CA ARG A 60 -4.65 -23.24 -8.69
C ARG A 60 -4.40 -24.67 -9.19
N SER A 61 -3.26 -24.91 -9.85
CA SER A 61 -2.90 -26.26 -10.30
C SER A 61 -2.62 -27.25 -9.16
N ARG A 62 -2.20 -26.74 -7.99
CA ARG A 62 -1.98 -27.51 -6.76
C ARG A 62 -3.24 -27.63 -5.90
N ASN A 63 -4.40 -27.23 -6.43
CA ASN A 63 -5.67 -27.21 -5.72
C ASN A 63 -5.64 -26.39 -4.41
N GLY A 64 -4.84 -25.32 -4.37
CA GLY A 64 -4.72 -24.48 -3.17
C GLY A 64 -3.39 -23.75 -3.07
N VAL A 65 -2.78 -23.82 -1.90
CA VAL A 65 -1.61 -23.02 -1.52
C VAL A 65 -0.31 -23.49 -2.19
N LEU A 66 0.61 -22.56 -2.45
CA LEU A 66 1.94 -22.89 -2.99
C LEU A 66 2.85 -23.52 -1.94
N GLU A 67 2.94 -22.89 -0.77
CA GLU A 67 3.78 -23.27 0.36
C GLU A 67 3.23 -22.68 1.66
N VAL A 68 3.41 -23.37 2.79
CA VAL A 68 2.99 -22.94 4.12
C VAL A 68 4.14 -23.16 5.09
N ASP A 69 4.43 -22.15 5.92
CA ASP A 69 5.28 -22.35 7.09
C ASP A 69 4.46 -22.99 8.21
N ALA A 70 4.78 -24.25 8.53
CA ALA A 70 4.13 -25.00 9.59
C ALA A 70 4.80 -24.83 10.97
N ASN A 71 5.93 -24.14 11.05
CA ASN A 71 6.82 -24.12 12.21
C ASN A 71 6.92 -22.76 12.88
N THR A 72 6.59 -21.67 12.17
CA THR A 72 6.73 -20.30 12.69
C THR A 72 5.37 -19.70 13.06
N PRO A 73 5.09 -19.47 14.36
CA PRO A 73 3.91 -18.71 14.78
C PRO A 73 3.95 -17.27 14.25
N ILE A 74 2.81 -16.77 13.78
CA ILE A 74 2.70 -15.42 13.22
C ILE A 74 2.74 -14.34 14.31
N THR A 75 3.72 -13.44 14.23
CA THR A 75 3.84 -12.23 15.04
C THR A 75 4.36 -11.07 14.17
N ILE A 76 4.46 -9.85 14.72
CA ILE A 76 4.89 -8.65 13.98
C ILE A 76 6.28 -8.83 13.34
N ASN A 77 7.19 -9.57 13.98
CA ASN A 77 8.58 -9.71 13.57
C ASN A 77 9.04 -11.17 13.38
N SER A 78 8.10 -12.13 13.28
CA SER A 78 8.48 -13.55 13.16
C SER A 78 9.05 -13.94 11.80
N HIS A 79 8.76 -13.18 10.74
CA HIS A 79 9.20 -13.49 9.37
C HIS A 79 10.18 -12.42 8.84
N PRO A 80 11.20 -12.82 8.04
CA PRO A 80 12.07 -11.89 7.36
C PRO A 80 11.33 -11.13 6.23
N PRO A 81 11.92 -10.04 5.69
CA PRO A 81 11.34 -9.33 4.55
C PRO A 81 11.14 -10.23 3.32
N GLY A 82 9.96 -10.12 2.69
CA GLY A 82 9.61 -10.80 1.44
C GLY A 82 9.55 -9.85 0.25
N TYR A 83 9.92 -10.35 -0.93
CA TYR A 83 9.92 -9.60 -2.19
C TYR A 83 9.38 -10.45 -3.34
N ILE A 84 9.02 -9.80 -4.45
CA ILE A 84 8.55 -10.41 -5.70
C ILE A 84 9.58 -10.19 -6.80
#